data_AF-A0AAE0DW18-F1
#
_entry.id   AF-A0AAE0DW18-F1
#
_cell.length_a   1.000
_cell.length_b   1.000
_cell.length_c   1.000
_cell.angle_alpha   90.00
_cell.angle_beta   90.00
_cell.angle_gamma   90.00
#
_symmetry.space_group_name_H-M   'P 1'
#
loop_
_entity.id
_entity.type
_entity.pdbx_description
1 polymer ?
#
loop_
_entity_poly.entity_id
_entity_poly.type
_entity_poly.pdbx_seq_one_letter_code
_entity_poly.pdbx_strand_id
1 'polypeptide(L)'
;MSTKRTSSYTHAEDTHLCHIYLDVSHPIIGIYQSKDMFWARVENDYNINKPDFIIELRNKRSLQCRMQTILSAIRKFQGCLRQIETLKLSGVSEDDIMNQTKILLAQDNKYKYGFKFEHVWPILKDMQKFTDNDIATSGSRRESGHFVSS
;
A
#
# COMPACT_ATOMS: atom_id res chain seq x y z
N MET A 1 -12.17 -10.46 30.36
CA MET A 1 -12.97 -10.31 29.13
C MET A 1 -12.22 -10.98 28.00
N SER A 2 -12.77 -12.04 27.40
CA SER A 2 -12.11 -12.77 26.31
C SER A 2 -12.32 -12.00 25.00
N THR A 3 -11.29 -11.31 24.50
CA THR A 3 -11.34 -10.68 23.18
C THR A 3 -11.39 -11.78 22.13
N LYS A 4 -12.57 -11.99 21.52
CA LYS A 4 -12.72 -12.84 20.32
C LYS A 4 -11.71 -12.37 19.27
N ARG A 5 -10.82 -13.27 18.85
CA ARG A 5 -9.94 -13.02 17.70
C ARG A 5 -10.81 -12.93 16.46
N THR A 6 -10.66 -11.85 15.69
CA THR A 6 -11.27 -11.74 14.36
C THR A 6 -10.66 -12.80 13.44
N SER A 7 -11.45 -13.31 12.50
CA SER A 7 -10.98 -14.28 11.51
C SER A 7 -9.89 -13.69 10.60
N SER A 8 -9.17 -14.55 9.86
CA SER A 8 -8.18 -14.10 8.87
C SER A 8 -8.84 -13.32 7.74
N TYR A 9 -8.13 -12.32 7.20
CA TYR A 9 -8.62 -11.57 6.04
C TYR A 9 -8.72 -12.46 4.80
N THR A 10 -9.85 -12.35 4.11
CA THR A 10 -10.09 -12.99 2.81
C THR A 10 -9.60 -12.11 1.65
N HIS A 11 -9.55 -12.69 0.45
CA HIS A 11 -9.23 -11.93 -0.77
C HIS A 11 -10.24 -10.79 -1.01
N ALA A 12 -11.53 -11.04 -0.76
CA ALA A 12 -12.56 -10.04 -0.91
C ALA A 12 -12.43 -8.90 0.11
N GLU A 13 -12.06 -9.20 1.36
CA GLU A 13 -11.77 -8.17 2.37
C GLU A 13 -10.54 -7.33 2.01
N ASP A 14 -9.48 -7.95 1.48
CA ASP A 14 -8.31 -7.21 1.00
C ASP A 14 -8.65 -6.28 -0.16
N THR A 15 -9.42 -6.77 -1.13
CA THR A 15 -9.89 -5.97 -2.27
C THR A 15 -10.72 -4.78 -1.78
N HIS A 16 -11.69 -5.02 -0.90
CA HIS A 16 -12.51 -3.96 -0.30
C HIS A 16 -11.65 -2.93 0.45
N LEU A 17 -10.71 -3.39 1.28
CA LEU A 17 -9.80 -2.51 2.01
C LEU A 17 -8.93 -1.66 1.07
N CYS A 18 -8.47 -2.21 -0.06
CA CYS A 18 -7.68 -1.47 -1.03
C CYS A 18 -8.47 -0.35 -1.70
N HIS A 19 -9.73 -0.60 -2.09
CA HIS A 19 -10.60 0.43 -2.64
C HIS A 19 -10.87 1.54 -1.63
N ILE A 20 -11.33 1.19 -0.41
CA ILE A 20 -11.61 2.17 0.64
C ILE A 20 -10.38 3.01 0.98
N TYR A 21 -9.21 2.38 1.09
CA TYR A 21 -7.98 3.10 1.38
C TYR A 21 -7.61 4.09 0.28
N LEU A 22 -7.76 3.72 -0.99
CA LEU A 22 -7.52 4.63 -2.11
C LEU A 22 -8.51 5.80 -2.06
N ASP A 23 -9.81 5.52 -1.93
CA ASP A 23 -10.86 6.55 -1.86
C ASP A 23 -10.61 7.57 -0.74
N VAL A 24 -10.24 7.10 0.45
CA VAL A 24 -9.92 7.97 1.60
C VAL A 24 -8.58 8.69 1.44
N SER A 25 -7.65 8.13 0.65
CA SER A 25 -6.35 8.74 0.36
C SER A 25 -6.44 9.85 -0.69
N HIS A 26 -7.48 9.86 -1.53
CA HIS A 26 -7.74 10.98 -2.43
C HIS A 26 -8.19 12.21 -1.63
N PRO A 27 -7.52 13.37 -1.78
CA PRO A 27 -7.72 14.50 -0.89
C PRO A 27 -9.04 15.22 -1.18
N ILE A 28 -10.06 14.97 -0.35
CA ILE A 28 -11.25 15.85 -0.25
C ILE A 28 -11.13 16.77 0.99
N ILE A 29 -10.43 16.32 2.03
CA ILE A 29 -10.34 17.02 3.31
C ILE A 29 -8.89 17.42 3.54
N GLY A 30 -8.68 18.73 3.69
CA GLY A 30 -7.44 19.48 3.94
C GLY A 30 -6.18 18.70 4.35
N ILE A 31 -5.06 19.20 3.81
CA ILE A 31 -3.66 18.74 3.89
C ILE A 31 -3.16 18.41 5.33
N TYR A 32 -3.90 18.75 6.38
CA TYR A 32 -3.54 18.57 7.79
C TYR A 32 -4.45 17.58 8.52
N GLN A 33 -4.52 16.33 8.05
CA GLN A 33 -5.15 15.26 8.81
C GLN A 33 -4.13 14.48 9.65
N SER A 34 -4.49 14.21 10.91
CA SER A 34 -3.70 13.28 11.71
C SER A 34 -3.85 11.86 11.16
N LYS A 35 -2.81 11.03 11.34
CA LYS A 35 -2.86 9.60 11.00
C LYS A 35 -4.04 8.90 11.66
N ASP A 36 -4.38 9.26 12.89
CA ASP A 36 -5.49 8.65 13.62
C ASP A 36 -6.84 8.97 12.96
N MET A 37 -7.04 10.23 12.55
CA MET A 37 -8.24 10.67 11.83
C MET A 37 -8.37 10.00 10.46
N PHE A 38 -7.26 9.86 9.72
CA PHE A 38 -7.23 9.12 8.47
C PHE A 38 -7.76 7.69 8.66
N TRP A 39 -7.19 6.95 9.61
CA TRP A 39 -7.59 5.57 9.84
C TRP A 39 -8.99 5.43 10.44
N ALA A 40 -9.48 6.43 11.18
CA ALA A 40 -10.86 6.47 11.64
C ALA A 40 -11.85 6.56 10.46
N ARG A 41 -11.52 7.34 9.42
CA ARG A 41 -12.34 7.39 8.19
C ARG A 41 -12.26 6.08 7.42
N VAL A 42 -11.08 5.49 7.28
CA VAL A 42 -10.92 4.15 6.67
C VAL A 42 -11.76 3.11 7.41
N GLU A 43 -11.74 3.09 8.75
CA GLU A 43 -12.55 2.17 9.55
C GLU A 43 -14.05 2.40 9.34
N ASN A 44 -14.49 3.65 9.38
CA ASN A 44 -15.89 4.01 9.15
C ASN A 44 -16.36 3.55 7.77
N ASP A 45 -15.66 3.95 6.72
CA ASP A 45 -16.06 3.71 5.33
C ASP A 45 -15.94 2.22 4.98
N TYR A 46 -14.94 1.52 5.52
CA TYR A 46 -14.82 0.07 5.36
C TYR A 46 -16.03 -0.66 5.93
N ASN A 47 -16.42 -0.34 7.17
CA ASN A 47 -17.49 -1.05 7.86
C ASN A 47 -18.89 -0.67 7.36
N ILE A 48 -19.10 0.57 6.89
CA ILE A 48 -20.36 1.01 6.29
C ILE A 48 -20.56 0.39 4.90
N ASN A 49 -19.51 0.38 4.07
CA ASN A 49 -19.61 -0.06 2.68
C ASN A 49 -19.19 -1.52 2.47
N LYS A 50 -19.04 -2.31 3.54
CA LYS A 50 -18.66 -3.72 3.40
C LYS A 50 -19.77 -4.50 2.68
N PRO A 51 -19.43 -5.35 1.70
CA PRO A 51 -20.39 -6.29 1.12
C PRO A 51 -21.06 -7.17 2.18
N ASP A 52 -22.30 -7.58 1.93
CA ASP A 52 -23.12 -8.36 2.88
C ASP A 52 -22.48 -9.68 3.31
N PHE A 53 -21.69 -10.30 2.43
CA PHE A 53 -20.96 -11.54 2.73
C PHE A 53 -19.79 -11.33 3.71
N ILE A 54 -19.35 -10.09 3.94
CA ILE A 54 -18.34 -9.74 4.96
C ILE A 54 -19.09 -9.44 6.27
N ILE A 55 -19.18 -10.44 7.14
CA ILE A 55 -20.00 -10.35 8.35
C ILE A 55 -19.26 -9.59 9.46
N GLU A 56 -17.96 -9.83 9.62
CA GLU A 56 -17.18 -9.28 10.73
C GLU A 56 -16.85 -7.79 10.53
N LEU A 57 -17.07 -7.00 11.59
CA LEU A 57 -16.54 -5.65 11.66
C LEU A 57 -15.04 -5.70 11.93
N ARG A 58 -14.29 -4.83 11.25
CA ARG A 58 -12.85 -4.69 11.45
C ARG A 58 -12.58 -3.39 12.18
N ASN A 59 -11.81 -3.47 13.25
CA ASN A 59 -11.37 -2.26 13.95
C ASN A 59 -10.19 -1.59 13.24
N LYS A 60 -10.01 -0.30 13.54
CA LYS A 60 -8.95 0.57 13.01
C LYS A 60 -7.57 -0.07 13.00
N ARG A 61 -7.16 -0.66 14.13
CA ARG A 61 -5.82 -1.28 14.28
C ARG A 61 -5.66 -2.48 13.36
N SER A 62 -6.68 -3.31 13.25
CA SER A 62 -6.68 -4.49 12.37
C SER A 62 -6.52 -4.08 10.90
N LEU A 63 -7.32 -3.11 10.45
CA LEU A 63 -7.28 -2.58 9.09
C LEU A 63 -5.92 -1.95 8.78
N GLN A 64 -5.39 -1.14 9.70
CA GLN A 64 -4.07 -0.53 9.57
C GLN A 64 -2.97 -1.60 9.40
N CYS A 65 -2.92 -2.59 10.28
CA CYS A 65 -1.91 -3.66 10.21
C CYS A 65 -2.02 -4.46 8.91
N ARG A 66 -3.25 -4.77 8.47
CA ARG A 66 -3.48 -5.51 7.23
C ARG A 66 -3.02 -4.70 6.02
N MET A 67 -3.45 -3.44 5.92
CA MET A 67 -3.08 -2.58 4.81
C MET A 67 -1.56 -2.33 4.76
N GLN A 68 -0.90 -2.11 5.90
CA GLN A 68 0.57 -2.00 5.94
C GLN A 68 1.27 -3.26 5.40
N THR A 69 0.72 -4.44 5.67
CA THR A 69 1.24 -5.71 5.15
C THR A 69 1.08 -5.79 3.63
N ILE A 70 -0.10 -5.41 3.11
CA ILE A 70 -0.38 -5.36 1.67
C ILE A 70 0.58 -4.38 0.99
N LEU A 71 0.65 -3.13 1.46
CA LEU A 71 1.51 -2.10 0.89
C LEU A 71 2.99 -2.50 0.88
N SER A 72 3.48 -3.12 1.95
CA SER A 72 4.85 -3.64 2.01
C SER A 72 5.11 -4.69 0.93
N ALA A 73 4.17 -5.60 0.72
CA ALA A 73 4.29 -6.64 -0.30
C ALA A 73 4.22 -6.06 -1.72
N ILE A 74 3.31 -5.12 -1.97
CA ILE A 74 3.16 -4.43 -3.27
C ILE A 74 4.43 -3.64 -3.62
N ARG A 75 4.97 -2.88 -2.67
CA ARG A 75 6.23 -2.13 -2.89
C ARG A 75 7.41 -3.06 -3.20
N LYS A 76 7.48 -4.21 -2.54
CA LYS A 76 8.50 -5.22 -2.83
C LYS A 76 8.34 -5.77 -4.25
N PHE A 77 7.11 -6.10 -4.65
CA PHE A 77 6.80 -6.56 -6.00
C PHE A 77 7.16 -5.50 -7.06
N GLN A 78 6.79 -4.24 -6.85
CA GLN A 78 7.17 -3.11 -7.72
C GLN A 78 8.68 -2.95 -7.85
N GLY A 79 9.42 -3.11 -6.76
CA GLY A 79 10.89 -3.05 -6.78
C GLY A 79 11.50 -4.17 -7.63
N CYS A 80 10.94 -5.39 -7.57
CA CYS A 80 11.34 -6.48 -8.46
C CYS A 80 10.97 -6.20 -9.92
N LEU A 81 9.77 -5.67 -10.17
CA LEU A 81 9.29 -5.34 -11.51
C LEU A 81 10.22 -4.32 -12.19
N ARG A 82 10.53 -3.22 -11.50
CA ARG A 82 11.45 -2.18 -12.00
C ARG A 82 12.85 -2.73 -12.31
N GLN A 83 13.35 -3.69 -11.54
CA GLN A 83 14.63 -4.34 -11.81
C GLN A 83 14.57 -5.16 -13.10
N ILE A 84 13.51 -5.95 -13.30
CA ILE A 84 13.32 -6.73 -14.53
C ILE A 84 13.15 -5.82 -15.74
N GLU A 85 12.37 -4.74 -15.62
CA GLU A 85 12.20 -3.74 -16.67
C GLU A 85 13.52 -3.05 -17.04
N THR A 86 14.34 -2.71 -16.05
CA THR A 86 15.66 -2.07 -16.29
C THR A 86 16.64 -3.02 -16.99
N LEU A 87 16.60 -4.31 -16.67
CA LEU A 87 17.46 -5.32 -17.29
C LEU A 87 17.01 -5.68 -18.71
N LYS A 88 15.72 -5.55 -19.00
CA LYS A 88 15.10 -5.88 -20.29
C LYS A 88 14.87 -4.62 -21.12
N LEU A 89 15.93 -4.14 -21.75
CA LEU A 89 15.86 -3.11 -22.79
C LEU A 89 15.16 -3.68 -24.05
N SER A 90 13.81 -3.58 -24.06
CA SER A 90 12.88 -3.79 -25.18
C SER A 90 12.70 -5.23 -25.74
N GLY A 91 11.44 -5.60 -26.02
CA GLY A 91 11.08 -6.76 -26.86
C GLY A 91 10.44 -7.97 -26.16
N VAL A 92 10.11 -7.89 -24.88
CA VAL A 92 9.57 -9.03 -24.10
C VAL A 92 8.11 -8.77 -23.70
N SER A 93 7.27 -9.80 -23.75
CA SER A 93 5.84 -9.72 -23.38
C SER A 93 5.64 -9.27 -21.93
N GLU A 94 4.53 -8.57 -21.65
CA GLU A 94 4.12 -8.22 -20.28
C GLU A 94 4.02 -9.45 -19.38
N ASP A 95 3.52 -10.58 -19.91
CA ASP A 95 3.40 -11.83 -19.17
C ASP A 95 4.78 -12.38 -18.76
N ASP A 96 5.76 -12.27 -19.64
CA ASP A 96 7.14 -12.70 -19.37
C ASP A 96 7.82 -11.80 -18.34
N ILE A 97 7.52 -10.49 -18.35
CA ILE A 97 7.99 -9.55 -17.33
C ILE A 97 7.39 -9.92 -15.97
N MET A 98 6.09 -10.20 -15.92
CA MET A 98 5.39 -10.59 -14.69
C MET A 98 5.89 -11.93 -14.14
N ASN A 99 6.08 -12.93 -15.00
CA ASN A 99 6.61 -14.23 -14.60
C ASN A 99 8.02 -14.12 -14.03
N GLN A 100 8.90 -13.36 -14.67
CA GLN A 100 10.25 -13.14 -14.15
C GLN A 100 10.27 -12.32 -12.88
N THR A 101 9.35 -11.36 -12.74
CA THR A 101 9.19 -10.59 -11.49
C THR A 101 8.82 -11.52 -10.33
N LYS A 102 7.93 -12.49 -10.54
CA LYS A 102 7.58 -13.50 -9.52
C LYS A 102 8.76 -14.40 -9.17
N ILE A 103 9.56 -14.81 -10.16
CA ILE A 103 10.79 -15.58 -9.95
C ILE A 103 11.80 -14.79 -9.11
N LEU A 104 12.04 -13.52 -9.45
CA LEU A 104 12.93 -12.65 -8.70
C LEU A 104 12.42 -12.42 -7.27
N LEU A 105 11.11 -12.22 -7.10
CA LEU A 105 10.50 -12.07 -5.78
C LEU A 105 10.70 -13.33 -4.92
N ALA A 106 10.59 -14.53 -5.51
CA ALA A 106 10.72 -15.79 -4.78
C ALA A 106 12.13 -16.05 -4.22
N GLN A 107 13.15 -15.29 -4.65
CA GLN A 107 14.49 -15.32 -4.04
C GLN A 107 14.49 -14.76 -2.60
N ASP A 108 13.50 -13.94 -2.26
CA ASP A 108 13.26 -13.51 -0.89
C ASP A 108 12.52 -14.62 -0.12
N ASN A 109 13.11 -15.11 0.97
CA ASN A 109 12.57 -16.19 1.80
C ASN A 109 11.12 -15.94 2.26
N LYS A 110 10.70 -14.67 2.40
CA LYS A 110 9.32 -14.31 2.77
C LYS A 110 8.30 -14.66 1.67
N TYR A 111 8.74 -14.69 0.42
CA TYR A 111 7.92 -14.89 -0.78
C TYR A 111 8.26 -16.16 -1.54
N LYS A 112 9.08 -17.06 -0.96
CA LYS A 112 9.47 -18.34 -1.56
C LYS A 112 8.29 -19.24 -1.98
N TYR A 113 7.13 -19.06 -1.34
CA TYR A 113 5.88 -19.78 -1.67
C TYR A 113 4.91 -18.96 -2.53
N GLY A 114 5.41 -17.91 -3.19
CA GLY A 114 4.64 -17.07 -4.10
C GLY A 114 4.12 -15.77 -3.48
N PHE A 115 3.61 -14.92 -4.37
CA PHE A 115 3.05 -13.63 -4.02
C PHE A 115 1.56 -13.78 -3.66
N LYS A 116 1.23 -13.56 -2.38
CA LYS A 116 -0.13 -13.78 -1.86
C LYS A 116 -1.12 -12.65 -2.15
N PHE A 117 -0.68 -11.59 -2.82
CA PHE A 117 -1.45 -10.36 -3.04
C PHE A 117 -1.66 -10.07 -4.52
N GLU A 118 -1.69 -11.12 -5.36
CA GLU A 118 -1.94 -10.99 -6.80
C GLU A 118 -3.31 -10.36 -7.09
N HIS A 119 -4.33 -10.64 -6.27
CA HIS A 119 -5.69 -10.11 -6.41
C HIS A 119 -5.78 -8.59 -6.24
N VAL A 120 -4.93 -7.98 -5.40
CA VAL A 120 -4.92 -6.53 -5.17
C VAL A 120 -3.87 -5.79 -5.99
N TRP A 121 -3.01 -6.51 -6.71
CA TRP A 121 -2.01 -5.91 -7.57
C TRP A 121 -2.60 -4.95 -8.61
N PRO A 122 -3.66 -5.30 -9.38
CA PRO A 122 -4.24 -4.39 -10.37
C PRO A 122 -4.77 -3.08 -9.78
N ILE A 123 -5.18 -3.10 -8.50
CA ILE A 123 -5.74 -1.95 -7.78
C ILE A 123 -4.61 -1.01 -7.32
N LEU A 124 -3.50 -1.59 -6.85
CA LEU A 124 -2.44 -0.84 -6.16
C LEU A 124 -1.21 -0.56 -7.04
N LYS A 125 -1.12 -1.14 -8.25
CA LYS A 125 0.04 -0.99 -9.15
C LYS A 125 0.37 0.46 -9.46
N ASP A 126 -0.63 1.32 -9.57
CA ASP A 126 -0.49 2.74 -9.91
C ASP A 126 -0.33 3.65 -8.67
N MET A 127 -0.45 3.12 -7.45
CA MET A 127 -0.40 3.91 -6.20
C MET A 127 0.91 4.72 -6.05
N GLN A 128 2.04 4.22 -6.55
CA GLN A 128 3.32 4.94 -6.48
C GLN A 128 3.35 6.23 -7.31
N LYS A 129 2.57 6.31 -8.38
CA LYS A 129 2.46 7.55 -9.19
C LYS A 129 1.84 8.69 -8.39
N PHE A 130 1.06 8.39 -7.36
CA PHE A 130 0.47 9.40 -6.47
C PHE A 130 1.48 9.89 -5.43
N THR A 131 2.23 8.99 -4.81
CA THR A 131 3.20 9.37 -3.75
C THR A 131 4.40 10.16 -4.27
N ASP A 132 4.86 9.92 -5.50
CA ASP A 132 6.00 10.66 -6.06
C ASP A 132 5.63 12.12 -6.41
N ASN A 133 4.36 12.38 -6.75
CA ASN A 133 3.86 13.74 -7.00
C ASN A 133 3.64 14.55 -5.71
N ASP A 134 3.33 13.88 -4.59
CA ASP A 134 3.09 14.55 -3.30
C ASP A 134 4.38 14.86 -2.51
N ILE A 135 5.49 14.17 -2.80
CA ILE A 135 6.78 14.35 -2.09
C ILE A 135 7.63 15.47 -2.72
N ALA A 136 7.35 15.86 -3.97
CA ALA A 136 8.11 16.89 -4.69
C ALA A 136 7.98 18.33 -4.13
N THR A 137 7.19 18.56 -3.07
CA THR A 137 7.02 19.91 -2.46
C THR A 137 7.59 20.06 -1.05
N SER A 138 8.39 19.12 -0.53
CA SER A 138 9.22 19.35 0.68
C SER A 138 10.71 19.47 0.33
N GLY A 139 10.99 20.32 -0.65
CA GLY A 139 12.35 20.73 -0.97
C GLY A 139 12.89 21.77 0.02
N SER A 140 14.15 21.56 0.38
CA SER A 140 15.15 22.56 0.79
C SER A 140 15.36 22.79 2.29
N ARG A 141 16.25 21.94 2.82
CA ARG A 141 17.29 22.34 3.79
C ARG A 141 17.94 23.65 3.32
N ARG A 142 17.77 24.73 4.08
CA ARG A 142 18.63 25.92 3.99
C ARG A 142 19.38 26.07 5.29
N GLU A 143 20.70 25.96 5.19
CA GLU A 143 21.65 26.42 6.21
C GLU A 143 21.48 27.94 6.42
N SER A 144 21.42 28.36 7.68
CA SER A 144 21.88 29.67 8.18
C SER A 144 21.81 29.61 9.72
N GLY A 145 22.78 30.06 10.50
CA GLY A 145 23.93 30.88 10.16
C GLY A 145 25.02 30.85 11.21
N HIS A 146 26.20 31.25 10.77
CA HIS A 146 27.33 31.65 11.58
C HIS A 146 27.59 33.11 11.23
N PHE A 147 27.25 34.04 12.13
CA PHE A 147 27.91 35.35 12.31
C PHE A 147 27.27 36.12 13.47
N VAL A 148 28.02 36.39 14.55
CA VAL A 148 27.97 37.69 15.25
C VAL A 148 29.37 37.95 15.82
N SER A 149 30.04 38.97 15.30
CA SER A 149 31.10 39.70 15.99
C SER A 149 30.48 40.82 16.82
N SER A 150 30.98 41.01 18.04
CA SER A 150 31.28 42.31 18.66
C SER A 150 32.22 42.06 19.84
#